data_AF-A0A5E7YPX3-F1
#
_entry.id   AF-A0A5E7YPX3-F1
#
_cell.length_a   1.000
_cell.length_b   1.000
_cell.length_c   1.000
_cell.angle_alpha   90.00
_cell.angle_beta   90.00
_cell.angle_gamma   90.00
#
_symmetry.space_group_name_H-M   'P 1'
#
loop_
_entity.id
_entity.type
_entity.pdbx_description
1 polymer ?
#
loop_
_entity_poly.entity_id
_entity_poly.type
_entity_poly.pdbx_seq_one_letter_code
_entity_poly.pdbx_strand_id
1 'polypeptide(L)'
;MNYYHNIEGEQISPMVLPTISVRGDDLLGLRHTTVPGTHALANLRVDYRPTDTGERAIARDGHSGPGLYACFWDRELFYIGTFAGTGRPTNGNVARERWTKHVAGMTFRGHGVTIGERALNQIAEDAPSALGALLLEADRARLSKTAGMLQTQYATFRFASRHWDDFALLDPAMLARFAFVYLRPSLHGRLAGMDKATLDPHLRAMERGIVTLLDPPCNAASTNRDGTPGPGIADTEKTMRQVMDSHLAAVQSDHPDYQLRSRRS
;
A
#
# COMPACT_ATOMS: atom_id res chain seq x y z
N MET A 1 -26.77 9.67 -6.21
CA MET A 1 -27.18 10.56 -5.11
C MET A 1 -26.41 11.86 -5.30
N ASN A 2 -27.08 12.88 -5.81
CA ASN A 2 -26.49 14.18 -6.11
C ASN A 2 -26.36 14.97 -4.81
N TYR A 3 -25.14 15.14 -4.32
CA TYR A 3 -24.84 16.04 -3.21
C TYR A 3 -24.38 17.38 -3.74
N TYR A 4 -25.28 18.24 -4.20
CA TYR A 4 -25.03 19.70 -4.28
C TYR A 4 -26.38 20.43 -4.31
N HIS A 5 -26.93 20.69 -3.12
CA HIS A 5 -27.81 21.84 -2.92
C HIS A 5 -27.07 22.83 -2.03
N ASN A 6 -26.74 23.97 -2.62
CA ASN A 6 -26.28 25.15 -1.90
C ASN A 6 -27.44 25.66 -1.03
N ILE A 7 -27.27 25.56 0.29
CA ILE A 7 -28.03 26.32 1.28
C ILE A 7 -26.99 26.98 2.19
N GLU A 8 -27.24 28.25 2.49
CA GLU A 8 -26.44 29.18 3.26
C GLU A 8 -25.89 28.57 4.57
N GLY A 9 -24.58 28.80 4.78
CA GLY A 9 -23.77 28.22 5.84
C GLY A 9 -22.57 27.54 5.20
N GLU A 10 -21.42 28.22 5.14
CA GLU A 10 -20.18 27.65 4.61
C GLU A 10 -19.80 26.38 5.38
N GLN A 11 -20.29 25.22 4.91
CA GLN A 11 -19.66 23.95 5.22
C GLN A 11 -18.29 24.00 4.56
N ILE A 12 -17.29 24.39 5.34
CA ILE A 12 -15.88 24.17 4.99
C ILE A 12 -15.76 22.67 4.74
N SER A 13 -15.68 22.29 3.47
CA SER A 13 -15.46 20.90 3.11
C SER A 13 -14.19 20.44 3.83
N PRO A 14 -14.19 19.27 4.49
CA PRO A 14 -13.03 18.84 5.23
C PRO A 14 -11.84 18.70 4.26
N MET A 15 -10.67 19.17 4.67
CA MET A 15 -9.46 19.07 3.83
C MET A 15 -9.08 17.62 3.54
N VAL A 16 -9.45 16.71 4.44
CA VAL A 16 -9.27 15.26 4.30
C VAL A 16 -10.64 14.60 4.33
N LEU A 17 -10.93 13.84 3.28
CA LEU A 17 -12.17 13.09 3.16
C LEU A 17 -12.31 12.03 4.29
N PRO A 18 -13.53 11.51 4.53
CA PRO A 18 -13.72 10.41 5.47
C PRO A 18 -12.77 9.25 5.19
N THR A 19 -12.22 8.68 6.26
CA THR A 19 -11.31 7.55 6.18
C THR A 19 -12.04 6.33 5.63
N ILE A 20 -11.36 5.56 4.80
CA ILE A 20 -11.85 4.27 4.34
C ILE A 20 -11.08 3.18 5.07
N SER A 21 -11.79 2.17 5.56
CA SER A 21 -11.20 0.99 6.19
C SER A 21 -11.84 -0.27 5.64
N VAL A 22 -11.03 -1.20 5.14
CA VAL A 22 -11.51 -2.43 4.50
C VAL A 22 -10.63 -3.61 4.88
N ARG A 23 -11.23 -4.78 5.04
CA ARG A 23 -10.51 -6.03 5.30
C ARG A 23 -9.98 -6.66 4.01
N GLY A 24 -8.97 -7.50 4.12
CA GLY A 24 -8.39 -8.20 2.97
C GLY A 24 -9.35 -9.17 2.31
N ASP A 25 -10.09 -9.95 3.10
CA ASP A 25 -11.09 -10.91 2.64
C ASP A 25 -12.31 -10.28 1.94
N ASP A 26 -12.58 -8.99 2.19
CA ASP A 26 -13.61 -8.25 1.46
C ASP A 26 -13.19 -7.90 0.02
N LEU A 27 -11.88 -7.87 -0.28
CA LEU A 27 -11.35 -7.33 -1.54
C LEU A 27 -10.55 -8.34 -2.36
N LEU A 28 -10.00 -9.35 -1.71
CA LEU A 28 -9.01 -10.24 -2.29
C LEU A 28 -9.52 -11.68 -2.24
N GLY A 29 -9.11 -12.45 -3.25
CA GLY A 29 -9.36 -13.88 -3.29
C GLY A 29 -8.10 -14.64 -3.68
N LEU A 30 -8.11 -15.93 -3.34
CA LEU A 30 -7.07 -16.85 -3.76
C LEU A 30 -7.49 -17.55 -5.05
N ARG A 31 -6.54 -17.68 -5.98
CA ARG A 31 -6.70 -18.45 -7.22
C ARG A 31 -5.60 -19.48 -7.33
N HIS A 32 -5.98 -20.72 -7.57
CA HIS A 32 -5.03 -21.76 -7.95
C HIS A 32 -4.71 -21.69 -9.45
N THR A 33 -3.44 -21.81 -9.80
CA THR A 33 -2.88 -21.86 -11.15
C THR A 33 -1.97 -23.08 -11.21
N THR A 34 -2.15 -23.96 -12.19
CA THR A 34 -1.28 -25.13 -12.33
C THR A 34 -0.24 -24.84 -13.40
N VAL A 35 1.00 -24.58 -12.98
CA VAL A 35 2.13 -24.39 -13.92
C VAL A 35 3.16 -25.49 -13.69
N PRO A 36 3.31 -26.46 -14.62
CA PRO A 36 4.28 -27.54 -14.50
C PRO A 36 5.71 -27.03 -14.23
N GLY A 37 6.41 -27.68 -13.30
CA GLY A 37 7.78 -27.34 -12.95
C GLY A 37 7.96 -26.04 -12.18
N THR A 38 6.89 -25.51 -11.55
CA THR A 38 6.98 -24.39 -10.61
C THR A 38 6.65 -24.85 -9.19
N HIS A 39 7.26 -24.20 -8.20
CA HIS A 39 7.02 -24.50 -6.79
C HIS A 39 5.53 -24.32 -6.44
N ALA A 40 4.98 -25.09 -5.49
CA ALA A 40 3.56 -24.99 -5.11
C ALA A 40 3.14 -23.57 -4.68
N LEU A 41 4.07 -22.82 -4.10
CA LEU A 41 3.89 -21.39 -3.77
C LEU A 41 3.67 -20.51 -5.01
N ALA A 42 4.20 -20.88 -6.17
CA ALA A 42 3.92 -20.23 -7.44
C ALA A 42 2.60 -20.70 -8.08
N ASN A 43 1.96 -21.74 -7.54
CA ASN A 43 0.67 -22.23 -8.02
C ASN A 43 -0.51 -21.54 -7.34
N LEU A 44 -0.33 -20.84 -6.21
CA LEU A 44 -1.41 -20.10 -5.56
C LEU A 44 -1.20 -18.60 -5.73
N ARG A 45 -2.27 -17.88 -6.12
CA ARG A 45 -2.23 -16.46 -6.46
C ARG A 45 -3.21 -15.63 -5.66
N VAL A 46 -2.78 -14.44 -5.25
CA VAL A 46 -3.66 -13.40 -4.70
C VAL A 46 -4.19 -12.56 -5.87
N ASP A 47 -5.50 -12.52 -6.03
CA ASP A 47 -6.20 -11.72 -7.03
C ASP A 47 -7.12 -10.70 -6.36
N TYR A 48 -7.36 -9.57 -7.03
CA TYR A 48 -8.43 -8.65 -6.66
C TYR A 48 -9.79 -9.24 -7.03
N ARG A 49 -10.62 -9.55 -6.02
CA ARG A 49 -11.94 -10.19 -6.14
C ARG A 49 -12.83 -9.69 -5.01
N PRO A 50 -13.44 -8.50 -5.15
CA PRO A 50 -14.27 -7.95 -4.09
C PRO A 50 -15.52 -8.81 -3.88
N THR A 51 -15.91 -8.99 -2.62
CA THR A 51 -17.22 -9.54 -2.23
C THR A 51 -18.29 -8.46 -2.37
N ASP A 52 -19.58 -8.78 -2.28
CA ASP A 52 -20.65 -7.76 -2.23
C ASP A 52 -20.41 -6.71 -1.14
N THR A 53 -19.84 -7.10 0.00
CA THR A 53 -19.48 -6.19 1.09
C THR A 53 -18.32 -5.29 0.67
N GLY A 54 -17.28 -5.85 0.04
CA GLY A 54 -16.19 -5.10 -0.54
C GLY A 54 -16.64 -4.13 -1.63
N GLU A 55 -17.52 -4.56 -2.55
CA GLU A 55 -18.10 -3.74 -3.60
C GLU A 55 -18.90 -2.57 -3.03
N ARG A 56 -19.74 -2.83 -2.02
CA ARG A 56 -20.47 -1.77 -1.30
C ARG A 56 -19.51 -0.80 -0.61
N ALA A 57 -18.44 -1.28 0.02
CA ALA A 57 -17.43 -0.41 0.63
C ALA A 57 -16.73 0.46 -0.43
N ILE A 58 -16.31 -0.13 -1.55
CA ILE A 58 -15.72 0.58 -2.69
C ILE A 58 -16.66 1.67 -3.21
N ALA A 59 -17.95 1.34 -3.38
CA ALA A 59 -18.94 2.25 -3.93
C ALA A 59 -19.32 3.38 -2.97
N ARG A 60 -19.46 3.09 -1.67
CA ARG A 60 -19.82 4.06 -0.64
C ARG A 60 -18.68 5.02 -0.34
N ASP A 61 -17.49 4.49 -0.14
CA ASP A 61 -16.38 5.24 0.43
C ASP A 61 -15.42 5.75 -0.66
N GLY A 62 -15.38 5.11 -1.84
CA GLY A 62 -14.61 5.54 -3.01
C GLY A 62 -13.11 5.21 -2.94
N HIS A 63 -12.67 4.17 -3.63
CA HIS A 63 -11.24 3.75 -3.67
C HIS A 63 -10.43 4.40 -4.80
N SER A 64 -11.04 5.35 -5.49
CA SER A 64 -10.45 6.12 -6.56
C SER A 64 -9.97 7.49 -6.04
N GLY A 65 -8.99 8.09 -6.71
CA GLY A 65 -8.45 9.39 -6.35
C GLY A 65 -7.01 9.35 -5.85
N PRO A 66 -6.38 10.52 -5.66
CA PRO A 66 -5.10 10.62 -4.98
C PRO A 66 -5.27 10.42 -3.47
N GLY A 67 -4.28 9.85 -2.79
CA GLY A 67 -4.31 9.67 -1.33
C GLY A 67 -3.15 8.84 -0.77
N LEU A 68 -3.24 8.59 0.53
CA LEU A 68 -2.28 7.83 1.34
C LEU A 68 -2.98 6.59 1.86
N TYR A 69 -2.34 5.43 1.74
CA TYR A 69 -2.87 4.19 2.30
C TYR A 69 -1.90 3.57 3.30
N ALA A 70 -2.47 2.87 4.26
CA ALA A 70 -1.76 2.01 5.20
C ALA A 70 -2.23 0.56 5.03
N CYS A 71 -1.30 -0.37 5.21
CA CYS A 71 -1.56 -1.80 5.15
C CYS A 71 -1.18 -2.45 6.48
N PHE A 72 -2.05 -3.32 6.97
CA PHE A 72 -1.94 -3.96 8.27
C PHE A 72 -2.00 -5.47 8.14
N TRP A 73 -1.29 -6.14 9.04
CA TRP A 73 -1.33 -7.58 9.27
C TRP A 73 -1.62 -7.78 10.75
N ASP A 74 -2.66 -8.54 11.09
CA ASP A 74 -3.15 -8.69 12.47
C ASP A 74 -3.38 -7.35 13.19
N ARG A 75 -3.88 -6.37 12.43
CA ARG A 75 -4.17 -5.00 12.90
C ARG A 75 -2.93 -4.17 13.24
N GLU A 76 -1.73 -4.68 12.97
CA GLU A 76 -0.47 -3.98 13.17
C GLU A 76 0.07 -3.46 11.83
N LEU A 77 0.60 -2.24 11.85
CA LEU A 77 1.06 -1.56 10.64
C LEU A 77 2.31 -2.23 10.08
N PHE A 78 2.29 -2.60 8.80
CA PHE A 78 3.52 -3.05 8.14
C PHE A 78 3.98 -2.14 7.00
N TYR A 79 3.08 -1.33 6.41
CA TYR A 79 3.43 -0.49 5.26
C TYR A 79 2.56 0.76 5.11
N ILE A 80 3.17 1.86 4.68
CA ILE A 80 2.50 3.11 4.25
C ILE A 80 2.86 3.39 2.79
N GLY A 81 1.90 3.85 1.98
CA GLY A 81 2.21 4.24 0.61
C GLY A 81 1.25 5.28 0.03
N THR A 82 1.56 5.67 -1.21
CA THR A 82 0.78 6.67 -1.95
C THR A 82 0.07 6.07 -3.16
N PHE A 83 -1.10 6.61 -3.46
CA PHE A 83 -1.80 6.36 -4.71
C PHE A 83 -2.16 7.71 -5.33
N ALA A 84 -1.71 7.98 -6.56
CA ALA A 84 -1.93 9.24 -7.26
C ALA A 84 -2.84 9.08 -8.50
N GLY A 85 -3.59 7.96 -8.56
CA GLY A 85 -4.39 7.58 -9.70
C GLY A 85 -3.63 7.00 -10.90
N THR A 86 -4.39 6.48 -11.87
CA THR A 86 -3.90 5.85 -13.11
C THR A 86 -4.15 6.77 -14.31
N GLY A 87 -3.07 7.32 -14.87
CA GLY A 87 -3.13 8.34 -15.93
C GLY A 87 -3.59 9.71 -15.41
N ARG A 88 -4.75 9.78 -14.77
CA ARG A 88 -5.31 10.97 -14.10
C ARG A 88 -5.51 10.73 -12.60
N PRO A 89 -5.48 11.76 -11.75
CA PRO A 89 -5.62 11.61 -10.29
C PRO A 89 -6.88 10.88 -9.84
N THR A 90 -8.01 11.15 -10.50
CA THR A 90 -9.32 10.58 -10.16
C THR A 90 -9.54 9.16 -10.67
N ASN A 91 -8.62 8.64 -11.49
CA ASN A 91 -8.78 7.35 -12.16
C ASN A 91 -8.07 6.22 -11.41
N GLY A 92 -8.54 4.99 -11.63
CA GLY A 92 -7.97 3.79 -11.02
C GLY A 92 -8.54 3.52 -9.63
N ASN A 93 -8.08 2.42 -9.02
CA ASN A 93 -8.59 1.93 -7.74
C ASN A 93 -7.40 1.45 -6.89
N VAL A 94 -7.22 2.03 -5.70
CA VAL A 94 -6.08 1.73 -4.82
C VAL A 94 -6.05 0.26 -4.39
N ALA A 95 -7.20 -0.38 -4.19
CA ALA A 95 -7.28 -1.79 -3.79
C ALA A 95 -6.72 -2.71 -4.88
N ARG A 96 -7.17 -2.51 -6.13
CA ARG A 96 -6.70 -3.27 -7.28
C ARG A 96 -5.24 -2.97 -7.62
N GLU A 97 -4.85 -1.69 -7.58
CA GLU A 97 -3.56 -1.24 -8.10
C GLU A 97 -2.42 -1.30 -7.09
N ARG A 98 -2.73 -1.27 -5.79
CA ARG A 98 -1.75 -1.20 -4.70
C ARG A 98 -1.93 -2.30 -3.67
N TRP A 99 -3.08 -2.38 -3.00
CA TRP A 99 -3.27 -3.32 -1.87
C TRP A 99 -3.09 -4.77 -2.29
N THR A 100 -3.67 -5.15 -3.42
CA THR A 100 -3.48 -6.48 -4.03
C THR A 100 -1.98 -6.78 -4.23
N LYS A 101 -1.19 -5.80 -4.71
CA LYS A 101 0.25 -5.98 -4.93
C LYS A 101 1.02 -6.13 -3.62
N HIS A 102 0.63 -5.42 -2.56
CA HIS A 102 1.28 -5.57 -1.25
C HIS A 102 1.06 -6.96 -0.66
N VAL A 103 -0.20 -7.41 -0.62
CA VAL A 103 -0.52 -8.77 -0.13
C VAL A 103 0.15 -9.83 -1.00
N ALA A 104 0.08 -9.67 -2.32
CA ALA A 104 0.69 -10.59 -3.27
C ALA A 104 2.22 -10.65 -3.14
N GLY A 105 2.89 -9.51 -2.92
CA GLY A 105 4.33 -9.42 -2.75
C GLY A 105 4.80 -10.00 -1.42
N MET A 106 4.14 -9.64 -0.32
CA MET A 106 4.50 -10.12 1.02
C MET A 106 4.30 -11.62 1.20
N THR A 107 3.20 -12.15 0.67
CA THR A 107 2.93 -13.59 0.75
C THR A 107 3.73 -14.37 -0.29
N PHE A 108 4.45 -13.71 -1.20
CA PHE A 108 5.10 -14.31 -2.37
C PHE A 108 4.12 -15.11 -3.25
N ARG A 109 2.89 -14.61 -3.40
CA ARG A 109 1.81 -15.22 -4.21
C ARG A 109 1.35 -14.34 -5.38
N GLY A 110 2.01 -13.23 -5.66
CA GLY A 110 1.69 -12.45 -6.87
C GLY A 110 2.15 -13.13 -8.15
N HIS A 111 1.39 -12.91 -9.23
CA HIS A 111 1.83 -13.30 -10.56
C HIS A 111 3.13 -12.57 -10.91
N GLY A 112 4.20 -13.33 -11.16
CA GLY A 112 5.52 -12.75 -11.43
C GLY A 112 6.09 -11.97 -10.25
N VAL A 113 5.90 -12.43 -9.01
CA VAL A 113 6.69 -11.92 -7.89
C VAL A 113 8.15 -12.33 -8.09
N THR A 114 9.03 -11.35 -8.14
CA THR A 114 10.47 -11.52 -8.22
C THR A 114 11.13 -10.84 -7.04
N ILE A 115 12.35 -11.23 -6.73
CA ILE A 115 13.15 -10.59 -5.68
C ILE A 115 14.46 -10.11 -6.30
N GLY A 116 14.85 -8.88 -5.95
CA GLY A 116 16.07 -8.29 -6.51
C GLY A 116 17.32 -9.08 -6.10
N GLU A 117 18.32 -9.15 -6.99
CA GLU A 117 19.58 -9.87 -6.75
C GLU A 117 20.29 -9.41 -5.47
N ARG A 118 20.29 -8.09 -5.21
CA ARG A 118 20.80 -7.54 -3.95
C ARG A 118 20.10 -8.14 -2.73
N ALA A 119 18.77 -8.28 -2.77
CA ALA A 119 18.01 -8.85 -1.67
C ALA A 119 18.28 -10.36 -1.53
N LEU A 120 18.45 -11.10 -2.64
CA LEU A 120 18.86 -12.52 -2.59
C LEU A 120 20.22 -12.71 -1.92
N ASN A 121 21.19 -11.85 -2.21
CA ASN A 121 22.50 -11.91 -1.55
C ASN A 121 22.36 -11.66 -0.05
N GLN A 122 21.55 -10.67 0.36
CA GLN A 122 21.27 -10.42 1.78
C GLN A 122 20.58 -11.62 2.46
N ILE A 123 19.65 -12.30 1.77
CA ILE A 123 18.99 -13.51 2.28
C ILE A 123 20.00 -14.64 2.52
N ALA A 124 20.97 -14.80 1.62
CA ALA A 124 22.01 -15.83 1.77
C ALA A 124 22.93 -15.56 2.97
N GLU A 125 23.07 -14.30 3.38
CA GLU A 125 23.90 -13.89 4.53
C GLU A 125 23.17 -14.02 5.88
N ASP A 126 21.87 -13.71 5.97
CA ASP A 126 21.11 -13.55 7.23
C ASP A 126 20.62 -14.86 7.90
N ALA A 127 21.28 -16.00 7.62
CA ALA A 127 20.93 -17.36 8.06
C ALA A 127 19.60 -17.93 7.46
N PRO A 128 19.47 -19.28 7.31
CA PRO A 128 18.35 -19.85 6.60
C PRO A 128 17.05 -19.79 7.42
N SER A 129 16.07 -19.06 6.87
CA SER A 129 14.65 -19.21 7.21
C SER A 129 13.98 -20.16 6.22
N ALA A 130 12.81 -20.70 6.55
CA ALA A 130 12.07 -21.57 5.62
C ALA A 130 11.78 -20.87 4.29
N LEU A 131 11.32 -19.60 4.32
CA LEU A 131 11.16 -18.78 3.12
C LEU A 131 12.50 -18.51 2.42
N GLY A 132 13.56 -18.24 3.18
CA GLY A 132 14.90 -18.01 2.62
C GLY A 132 15.41 -19.22 1.84
N ALA A 133 15.32 -20.42 2.41
CA ALA A 133 15.69 -21.67 1.74
C ALA A 133 14.90 -21.86 0.43
N LEU A 134 13.57 -21.68 0.49
CA LEU A 134 12.69 -21.76 -0.68
C LEU A 134 13.10 -20.78 -1.80
N LEU A 135 13.48 -19.56 -1.46
CA LEU A 135 13.92 -18.55 -2.42
C LEU A 135 15.33 -18.82 -2.96
N LEU A 136 16.23 -19.37 -2.15
CA LEU A 136 17.61 -19.67 -2.57
C LEU A 136 17.71 -20.94 -3.42
N GLU A 137 16.84 -21.93 -3.16
CA GLU A 137 16.73 -23.18 -3.94
C GLU A 137 15.97 -23.00 -5.26
N ALA A 138 15.09 -22.01 -5.33
CA ALA A 138 14.33 -21.72 -6.54
C ALA A 138 15.25 -21.23 -7.68
N ASP A 139 14.84 -21.57 -8.90
CA ASP A 139 15.57 -21.19 -10.13
C ASP A 139 15.81 -19.67 -10.19
N ARG A 140 17.08 -19.29 -10.04
CA ARG A 140 17.53 -17.89 -10.04
C ARG A 140 17.14 -17.16 -11.32
N ALA A 141 17.04 -17.85 -12.46
CA ALA A 141 16.62 -17.23 -13.72
C ALA A 141 15.11 -16.89 -13.74
N ARG A 142 14.31 -17.52 -12.88
CA ARG A 142 12.89 -17.23 -12.70
C ARG A 142 12.63 -16.22 -11.59
N LEU A 143 13.51 -16.15 -10.58
CA LEU A 143 13.43 -15.22 -9.47
C LEU A 143 14.10 -13.86 -9.74
N SER A 144 15.20 -13.85 -10.50
CA SER A 144 15.99 -12.67 -10.82
C SER A 144 15.89 -12.33 -12.32
N LYS A 145 15.30 -11.16 -12.61
CA LYS A 145 15.17 -10.43 -13.90
C LYS A 145 13.96 -10.68 -14.85
N THR A 146 13.42 -9.52 -15.27
CA THR A 146 12.60 -9.16 -16.44
C THR A 146 11.22 -9.78 -16.69
N ALA A 147 10.87 -10.93 -16.11
CA ALA A 147 9.52 -11.51 -16.28
C ALA A 147 8.51 -11.12 -15.18
N GLY A 148 9.00 -10.59 -14.05
CA GLY A 148 8.18 -10.29 -12.89
C GLY A 148 7.54 -8.91 -12.93
N MET A 149 6.22 -8.84 -12.78
CA MET A 149 5.49 -7.56 -12.67
C MET A 149 5.56 -6.94 -11.27
N LEU A 150 6.06 -7.67 -10.26
CA LEU A 150 6.10 -7.23 -8.87
C LEU A 150 7.43 -7.61 -8.21
N GLN A 151 8.35 -6.66 -8.15
CA GLN A 151 9.65 -6.85 -7.51
C GLN A 151 9.56 -6.56 -6.00
N THR A 152 9.87 -7.54 -5.17
CA THR A 152 9.94 -7.41 -3.71
C THR A 152 11.34 -7.01 -3.25
N GLN A 153 11.40 -6.34 -2.10
CA GLN A 153 12.63 -5.87 -1.46
C GLN A 153 12.96 -6.66 -0.20
N TYR A 154 14.19 -6.50 0.29
CA TYR A 154 14.68 -7.24 1.46
C TYR A 154 13.84 -7.01 2.72
N ALA A 155 13.37 -5.78 2.95
CA ALA A 155 12.48 -5.46 4.06
C ALA A 155 11.16 -6.27 4.03
N THR A 156 10.57 -6.43 2.83
CA THR A 156 9.38 -7.27 2.61
C THR A 156 9.69 -8.73 2.89
N PHE A 157 10.85 -9.23 2.46
CA PHE A 157 11.29 -10.60 2.78
C PHE A 157 11.39 -10.82 4.29
N ARG A 158 12.03 -9.90 5.03
CA ARG A 158 12.21 -10.07 6.49
C ARG A 158 10.88 -10.16 7.21
N PHE A 159 9.93 -9.30 6.86
CA PHE A 159 8.57 -9.38 7.38
C PHE A 159 7.89 -10.70 7.00
N ALA A 160 7.97 -11.10 5.72
CA ALA A 160 7.38 -12.35 5.24
C ALA A 160 7.98 -13.60 5.90
N SER A 161 9.28 -13.59 6.14
CA SER A 161 10.02 -14.66 6.80
C SER A 161 9.57 -14.84 8.25
N ARG A 162 9.38 -13.72 8.97
CA ARG A 162 8.86 -13.73 10.36
C ARG A 162 7.46 -14.32 10.47
N HIS A 163 6.61 -14.09 9.48
CA HIS A 163 5.23 -14.56 9.44
C HIS A 163 5.03 -15.76 8.51
N TRP A 164 6.11 -16.47 8.17
CA TRP A 164 6.05 -17.45 7.10
C TRP A 164 5.14 -18.63 7.43
N ASP A 165 5.07 -19.05 8.69
CA ASP A 165 4.19 -20.16 9.09
C ASP A 165 2.73 -19.84 8.75
N ASP A 166 2.29 -18.60 8.96
CA ASP A 166 0.96 -18.13 8.57
C ASP A 166 0.82 -17.99 7.05
N PHE A 167 1.82 -17.40 6.39
CA PHE A 167 1.83 -17.18 4.95
C PHE A 167 2.03 -18.47 4.15
N ALA A 168 2.45 -19.56 4.76
CA ALA A 168 2.57 -20.87 4.14
C ALA A 168 1.21 -21.58 4.06
N LEU A 169 0.32 -21.37 5.03
CA LEU A 169 -1.00 -22.01 5.10
C LEU A 169 -1.97 -21.52 4.03
N LEU A 170 -1.98 -20.20 3.78
CA LEU A 170 -2.65 -19.56 2.64
C LEU A 170 -4.09 -20.03 2.36
N ASP A 171 -4.95 -19.76 3.32
CA ASP A 171 -6.39 -19.96 3.21
C ASP A 171 -7.13 -18.60 3.18
N PRO A 172 -8.45 -18.59 2.98
CA PRO A 172 -9.24 -17.36 3.09
C PRO A 172 -9.14 -16.69 4.48
N ALA A 173 -8.89 -17.45 5.55
CA ALA A 173 -8.74 -16.90 6.90
C ALA A 173 -7.48 -16.04 7.04
N MET A 174 -6.41 -16.39 6.33
CA MET A 174 -5.20 -15.58 6.21
C MET A 174 -5.51 -14.21 5.56
N LEU A 175 -6.34 -14.16 4.51
CA LEU A 175 -6.72 -12.89 3.88
C LEU A 175 -7.51 -11.97 4.82
N ALA A 176 -8.30 -12.54 5.73
CA ALA A 176 -9.07 -11.80 6.74
C ALA A 176 -8.20 -11.07 7.77
N ARG A 177 -6.94 -11.47 7.93
CA ARG A 177 -5.96 -10.85 8.84
C ARG A 177 -5.34 -9.59 8.25
N PHE A 178 -5.46 -9.38 6.95
CA PHE A 178 -5.09 -8.12 6.31
C PHE A 178 -6.17 -7.06 6.52
N ALA A 179 -5.74 -5.82 6.73
CA ALA A 179 -6.61 -4.66 6.69
C ALA A 179 -5.94 -3.49 5.99
N PHE A 180 -6.74 -2.58 5.46
CA PHE A 180 -6.28 -1.40 4.75
C PHE A 180 -7.00 -0.17 5.26
N VAL A 181 -6.25 0.94 5.33
CA VAL A 181 -6.77 2.27 5.59
C VAL A 181 -6.43 3.17 4.40
N TYR A 182 -7.36 4.03 4.00
CA TYR A 182 -7.15 5.02 2.93
C TYR A 182 -7.63 6.40 3.34
N LEU A 183 -6.74 7.39 3.26
CA LEU A 183 -7.05 8.79 3.47
C LEU A 183 -6.81 9.55 2.17
N ARG A 184 -7.71 10.48 1.85
CA ARG A 184 -7.69 11.24 0.60
C ARG A 184 -7.82 12.73 0.86
N PRO A 185 -7.09 13.57 0.11
CA PRO A 185 -7.26 15.00 0.20
C PRO A 185 -8.55 15.35 -0.53
N SER A 186 -9.25 16.33 0.00
CA SER A 186 -10.30 16.98 -0.76
C SER A 186 -9.65 17.88 -1.82
N LEU A 187 -10.04 17.67 -3.08
CA LEU A 187 -9.45 18.37 -4.23
C LEU A 187 -10.17 19.71 -4.47
N HIS A 188 -10.07 20.62 -3.50
CA HIS A 188 -10.61 21.98 -3.58
C HIS A 188 -9.52 23.03 -3.40
N GLY A 189 -9.88 24.31 -3.61
CA GLY A 189 -8.95 25.42 -3.48
C GLY A 189 -7.73 25.24 -4.39
N ARG A 190 -6.53 25.36 -3.83
CA ARG A 190 -5.28 25.23 -4.60
C ARG A 190 -5.03 23.85 -5.18
N LEU A 191 -5.66 22.80 -4.65
CA LEU A 191 -5.52 21.43 -5.15
C LEU A 191 -6.51 21.13 -6.29
N ALA A 192 -7.49 22.01 -6.52
CA ALA A 192 -8.48 21.82 -7.57
C ALA A 192 -7.82 21.83 -8.94
N GLY A 193 -8.11 20.82 -9.76
CA GLY A 193 -7.58 20.71 -11.13
C GLY A 193 -6.09 20.36 -11.23
N MET A 194 -5.38 20.16 -10.10
CA MET A 194 -4.00 19.68 -10.15
C MET A 194 -3.93 18.32 -10.84
N ASP A 195 -2.95 18.18 -11.72
CA ASP A 195 -2.69 16.91 -12.39
C ASP A 195 -1.92 15.94 -11.47
N LYS A 196 -1.71 14.72 -11.97
CA LYS A 196 -1.00 13.69 -11.22
C LYS A 196 0.44 14.09 -10.91
N ALA A 197 1.13 14.74 -11.85
CA ALA A 197 2.53 15.13 -11.70
C ALA A 197 2.72 16.17 -10.61
N THR A 198 1.72 17.03 -10.41
CA THR A 198 1.72 18.08 -9.37
C THR A 198 1.29 17.53 -8.01
N LEU A 199 0.35 16.58 -7.96
CA LEU A 199 -0.13 15.98 -6.70
C LEU A 199 0.86 14.98 -6.09
N ASP A 200 1.55 14.18 -6.91
CA ASP A 200 2.42 13.10 -6.41
C ASP A 200 3.52 13.60 -5.45
N PRO A 201 4.24 14.71 -5.72
CA PRO A 201 5.23 15.25 -4.78
C PRO A 201 4.65 15.58 -3.39
N HIS A 202 3.43 16.10 -3.31
CA HIS A 202 2.76 16.38 -2.04
C HIS A 202 2.41 15.09 -1.30
N LEU A 203 1.84 14.09 -2.01
CA LEU A 203 1.57 12.77 -1.42
C LEU A 203 2.85 12.13 -0.88
N ARG A 204 3.95 12.22 -1.63
CA ARG A 204 5.26 11.68 -1.22
C ARG A 204 5.85 12.41 -0.02
N ALA A 205 5.64 13.71 0.10
CA ALA A 205 6.07 14.47 1.27
C ALA A 205 5.34 14.00 2.53
N MET A 206 4.01 13.86 2.45
CA MET A 206 3.20 13.34 3.55
C MET A 206 3.56 11.90 3.91
N GLU A 207 3.73 11.03 2.91
CA GLU A 207 4.18 9.64 3.11
C GLU A 207 5.49 9.58 3.89
N ARG A 208 6.50 10.37 3.50
CA ARG A 208 7.79 10.41 4.20
C ARG A 208 7.62 10.82 5.66
N GLY A 209 6.83 11.86 5.94
CA GLY A 209 6.56 12.29 7.31
C GLY A 209 5.91 11.19 8.15
N ILE A 210 4.93 10.49 7.59
CA ILE A 210 4.24 9.37 8.28
C ILE A 210 5.20 8.20 8.51
N VAL A 211 5.98 7.81 7.50
CA VAL A 211 6.96 6.72 7.61
C VAL A 211 8.01 7.05 8.69
N THR A 212 8.48 8.30 8.78
CA THR A 212 9.39 8.72 9.84
C THR A 212 8.76 8.63 11.24
N LEU A 213 7.47 8.94 11.38
CA LEU A 213 6.78 8.92 12.67
C LEU A 213 6.38 7.51 13.12
N LEU A 214 5.98 6.65 12.19
CA LEU A 214 5.40 5.33 12.50
C LEU A 214 6.37 4.15 12.27
N ASP A 215 7.48 4.40 11.58
CA ASP A 215 8.55 3.45 11.26
C ASP A 215 8.07 2.03 10.82
N PRO A 216 7.20 1.92 9.80
CA PRO A 216 6.65 0.64 9.36
C PRO A 216 7.72 -0.25 8.70
N PRO A 217 7.80 -1.55 9.07
CA PRO A 217 8.93 -2.44 8.74
C PRO A 217 9.14 -2.70 7.24
N CYS A 218 8.10 -2.57 6.41
CA CYS A 218 8.21 -2.86 4.97
C CYS A 218 8.51 -1.62 4.12
N ASN A 219 8.58 -0.40 4.69
CA ASN A 219 8.96 0.79 3.94
C ASN A 219 10.48 0.87 3.75
N ALA A 220 10.95 1.24 2.56
CA ALA A 220 12.39 1.28 2.27
C ALA A 220 13.17 2.30 3.13
N ALA A 221 12.51 3.37 3.55
CA ALA A 221 13.09 4.42 4.40
C ALA A 221 12.99 4.11 5.90
N SER A 222 12.40 2.97 6.28
CA SER A 222 12.22 2.58 7.67
C SER A 222 13.55 2.18 8.32
N THR A 223 13.73 2.59 9.57
CA THR A 223 14.84 2.18 10.43
C THR A 223 14.54 0.90 11.22
N ASN A 224 13.31 0.39 11.12
CA ASN A 224 12.81 -0.82 11.76
C ASN A 224 13.47 -2.08 11.16
N ARG A 225 14.67 -2.36 11.68
CA ARG A 225 15.53 -3.48 11.23
C ARG A 225 15.22 -4.81 11.90
N ASP A 226 14.32 -4.87 12.87
CA ASP A 226 13.86 -6.12 13.50
C ASP A 226 12.54 -6.63 12.90
N GLY A 227 11.85 -5.78 12.12
CA GLY A 227 10.64 -6.15 11.40
C GLY A 227 9.44 -6.21 12.33
N THR A 228 9.57 -5.62 13.51
CA THR A 228 8.49 -5.55 14.49
C THR A 228 7.38 -4.69 13.90
N PRO A 229 6.12 -5.16 13.95
CA PRO A 229 5.01 -4.40 13.41
C PRO A 229 4.84 -3.04 14.10
N GLY A 230 4.41 -2.04 13.32
CA GLY A 230 4.13 -0.69 13.78
C GLY A 230 2.79 -0.60 14.53
N PRO A 231 2.35 0.62 14.89
CA PRO A 231 1.18 0.82 15.72
C PRO A 231 -0.12 0.32 15.09
N GLY A 232 -1.16 0.21 15.92
CA GLY A 232 -2.48 -0.25 15.50
C GLY A 232 -3.18 0.72 14.53
N ILE A 233 -4.29 0.25 13.97
CA ILE A 233 -5.11 0.98 12.98
C ILE A 233 -5.49 2.39 13.46
N ALA A 234 -6.00 2.54 14.69
CA ALA A 234 -6.50 3.82 15.19
C ALA A 234 -5.40 4.88 15.33
N ASP A 235 -4.25 4.49 15.90
CA ASP A 235 -3.11 5.39 16.08
C ASP A 235 -2.47 5.76 14.74
N THR A 236 -2.41 4.79 13.81
CA THR A 236 -1.96 5.01 12.45
C THR A 236 -2.87 6.00 11.73
N GLU A 237 -4.19 5.79 11.76
CA GLU A 237 -5.16 6.69 11.13
C GLU A 237 -5.04 8.11 11.69
N LYS A 238 -4.97 8.23 13.02
CA LYS A 238 -4.81 9.52 13.70
C LYS A 238 -3.55 10.24 13.20
N THR A 239 -2.42 9.53 13.12
CA THR A 239 -1.15 10.10 12.67
C THR A 239 -1.20 10.50 11.19
N MET A 240 -1.74 9.63 10.34
CA MET A 240 -1.92 9.92 8.91
C MET A 240 -2.78 11.17 8.72
N ARG A 241 -3.88 11.28 9.46
CA ARG A 241 -4.79 12.44 9.41
C ARG A 241 -4.08 13.72 9.86
N GLN A 242 -3.37 13.68 10.99
CA GLN A 242 -2.63 14.84 11.50
C GLN A 242 -1.57 15.36 10.51
N VAL A 243 -0.76 14.45 9.93
CA VAL A 243 0.25 14.84 8.92
C VAL A 243 -0.42 15.44 7.69
N MET A 244 -1.51 14.81 7.24
CA MET A 244 -2.23 15.23 6.05
C MET A 244 -2.90 16.60 6.24
N ASP A 245 -3.61 16.81 7.35
CA ASP A 245 -4.21 18.10 7.69
C ASP A 245 -3.13 19.20 7.77
N SER A 246 -2.03 18.93 8.47
CA SER A 246 -0.94 19.91 8.62
C SER A 246 -0.32 20.29 7.26
N HIS A 247 -0.06 19.31 6.40
CA HIS A 247 0.51 19.54 5.07
C HIS A 247 -0.46 20.30 4.16
N LEU A 248 -1.73 19.91 4.14
CA LEU A 248 -2.75 20.54 3.28
C LEU A 248 -3.05 21.97 3.72
N ALA A 249 -3.09 22.25 5.03
CA ALA A 249 -3.23 23.61 5.55
C ALA A 249 -2.10 24.52 5.03
N ALA A 250 -0.85 24.05 5.08
CA ALA A 250 0.31 24.81 4.61
C ALA A 250 0.29 25.05 3.10
N VAL A 251 -0.19 24.09 2.31
CA VAL A 251 -0.37 24.25 0.85
C VAL A 251 -1.46 25.28 0.53
N GLN A 252 -2.58 25.26 1.26
CA GLN A 252 -3.67 26.21 1.04
C GLN A 252 -3.30 27.63 1.49
N SER A 253 -2.48 27.78 2.54
CA SER A 253 -2.06 29.08 3.09
C SER A 253 -0.90 29.76 2.34
N ASP A 254 -0.41 29.18 1.24
CA ASP A 254 0.78 29.65 0.51
C ASP A 254 2.05 29.78 1.37
N HIS A 255 2.22 28.87 2.33
CA HIS A 255 3.36 28.93 3.24
C HIS A 255 4.68 28.84 2.45
N PRO A 256 5.67 29.74 2.68
CA PRO A 256 6.88 29.85 1.85
C PRO A 256 7.70 28.55 1.75
N ASP A 257 7.64 27.70 2.78
CA ASP A 257 8.32 26.39 2.80
C ASP A 257 7.70 25.34 1.85
N TYR A 258 6.48 25.56 1.36
CA TYR A 258 5.72 24.63 0.52
C TYR A 258 5.63 25.05 -0.95
N GLN A 259 6.34 26.10 -1.35
CA GLN A 259 6.52 26.40 -2.76
C GLN A 259 7.34 25.29 -3.43
N LEU A 260 6.66 24.40 -4.15
CA LEU A 260 7.30 23.42 -5.02
C LEU A 260 8.20 24.19 -6.00
N ARG A 261 9.52 24.14 -5.78
CA ARG A 261 10.47 24.71 -6.72
C ARG A 261 10.25 24.03 -8.07
N SER A 262 9.78 24.81 -9.05
CA SER A 262 9.76 24.42 -10.44
C SER A 262 11.12 23.78 -10.78
N ARG A 263 11.10 22.51 -11.19
CA ARG A 263 12.27 21.92 -11.84
C ARG A 263 12.46 22.75 -13.11
N ARG A 264 13.50 23.59 -13.10
CA ARG A 264 13.94 24.35 -14.28
C ARG A 264 13.98 23.40 -15.48
N SER A 265 13.32 23.82 -16.55
CA SER A 265 13.31 23.24 -17.89
C SER A 265 14.71 22.95 -18.40
#